data_AF-A0A956AH57-F1
#
_entry.id   AF-A0A956AH57-F1
#
_cell.length_a   1.000
_cell.length_b   1.000
_cell.length_c   1.000
_cell.angle_alpha   90.00
_cell.angle_beta   90.00
_cell.angle_gamma   90.00
#
_symmetry.space_group_name_H-M   'P 1'
#
loop_
_entity.id
_entity.type
_entity.pdbx_description
1 polymer ?
#
loop_
_entity_poly.entity_id
_entity_poly.type
_entity_poly.pdbx_seq_one_letter_code
_entity_poly.pdbx_strand_id
1 'polypeptide(L)'
;MPADPTLRSPRRCRPLRHEQDERPWFITTRTIEERFWLHPLLTMGLKPVGRRARRACARLEARCDKRFVKLARQANARKRPMEPDLSAADVKRLARGLVGAALARAQEKYGAEIYAAVCMSNHVHLAVRTTKRNLSAFMGYFKARVADAVHQITGRRGPLWARRFDAQPILNEEALMDRVAYTLDNPGKAMLVSDSRDWPGLNVAYGLDEADAFGFEYFDRTAWHRAKRPEDRERFWRTVTLRLSPIRCAWDASREQLGAALRSALDNAAHARRKGGMSPLGLERVVQTEFEARPKAPSFRRRPYAFGTARERRAFRSSMSDVSRLHAEASVRFRGGDRSAMFPSGTYPPPLPLAV
;
A
#
# COMPACT_ATOMS: atom_id res chain seq x y z
N MET A 1 -32.70 -20.17 -28.03
CA MET A 1 -31.40 -19.95 -28.69
C MET A 1 -30.34 -20.73 -27.92
N PRO A 2 -29.76 -21.80 -28.49
CA PRO A 2 -28.69 -22.55 -27.82
C PRO A 2 -27.42 -21.70 -27.80
N ALA A 3 -26.69 -21.74 -26.68
CA ALA A 3 -25.45 -20.98 -26.50
C ALA A 3 -24.34 -21.53 -27.41
N ASP A 4 -23.65 -20.63 -28.11
CA ASP A 4 -22.55 -20.94 -29.04
C ASP A 4 -21.35 -21.57 -28.30
N PRO A 5 -20.96 -22.82 -28.62
CA PRO A 5 -19.87 -23.54 -27.97
C PRO A 5 -18.46 -22.99 -28.32
N THR A 6 -18.35 -22.00 -29.21
CA THR A 6 -17.07 -21.35 -29.55
C THR A 6 -16.67 -20.22 -28.62
N LEU A 7 -17.56 -19.81 -27.69
CA LEU A 7 -17.22 -18.93 -26.56
C LEU A 7 -16.32 -19.69 -25.57
N ARG A 8 -15.03 -19.78 -25.91
CA ARG A 8 -13.97 -20.15 -24.97
C ARG A 8 -14.25 -19.45 -23.64
N SER A 9 -14.38 -20.24 -22.56
CA SER A 9 -14.40 -19.76 -21.18
C SER A 9 -13.49 -18.55 -21.05
N PRO A 10 -14.01 -17.36 -20.72
CA PRO A 10 -13.23 -16.14 -20.82
C PRO A 10 -11.98 -16.31 -19.97
N ARG A 11 -10.81 -16.21 -20.61
CA ARG A 11 -9.48 -16.25 -19.96
C ARG A 11 -9.58 -15.46 -18.67
N ARG A 12 -9.54 -16.16 -17.53
CA ARG A 12 -9.88 -15.68 -16.18
C ARG A 12 -9.48 -14.23 -15.95
N CYS A 13 -10.41 -13.30 -16.24
CA CYS A 13 -10.24 -11.90 -15.94
C CYS A 13 -10.28 -11.70 -14.42
N ARG A 14 -9.55 -10.69 -13.94
CA ARG A 14 -9.69 -10.26 -12.55
C ARG A 14 -11.15 -9.93 -12.25
N PRO A 15 -11.57 -10.05 -10.97
CA PRO A 15 -12.83 -9.51 -10.50
C PRO A 15 -13.08 -8.12 -11.10
N LEU A 16 -14.28 -7.90 -11.64
CA LEU A 16 -14.69 -6.56 -12.04
C LEU A 16 -14.55 -5.63 -10.83
N ARG A 17 -13.92 -4.48 -11.01
CA ARG A 17 -13.84 -3.45 -9.97
C ARG A 17 -15.23 -2.85 -9.82
N HIS A 18 -15.87 -3.15 -8.69
CA HIS A 18 -17.13 -2.57 -8.27
C HIS A 18 -16.91 -1.90 -6.93
N GLU A 19 -16.77 -0.57 -6.93
CA GLU A 19 -16.65 0.22 -5.71
C GLU A 19 -18.01 0.37 -5.06
N GLN A 20 -18.03 0.14 -3.75
CA GLN A 20 -19.22 0.23 -2.92
C GLN A 20 -18.94 1.25 -1.83
N ASP A 21 -19.93 2.07 -1.51
CA ASP A 21 -19.82 3.02 -0.41
C ASP A 21 -19.65 2.28 0.91
N GLU A 22 -18.88 2.89 1.80
CA GLU A 22 -18.71 2.48 3.20
C GLU A 22 -18.20 1.03 3.41
N ARG A 23 -17.71 0.39 2.35
CA ARG A 23 -17.14 -0.95 2.45
C ARG A 23 -15.65 -0.87 2.79
N PRO A 24 -15.16 -1.64 3.78
CA PRO A 24 -13.73 -1.83 3.97
C PRO A 24 -13.13 -2.70 2.85
N TRP A 25 -11.91 -2.35 2.45
CA TRP A 25 -11.15 -2.99 1.38
C TRP A 25 -9.79 -3.43 1.89
N PHE A 26 -9.45 -4.68 1.61
CA PHE A 26 -8.07 -5.14 1.69
C PHE A 26 -7.38 -4.90 0.36
N ILE A 27 -6.31 -4.11 0.37
CA ILE A 27 -5.62 -3.65 -0.82
C ILE A 27 -4.25 -4.29 -0.92
N THR A 28 -3.80 -4.52 -2.15
CA THR A 28 -2.39 -4.80 -2.42
C THR A 28 -1.93 -4.10 -3.68
N THR A 29 -0.80 -3.40 -3.60
CA THR A 29 -0.13 -2.84 -4.77
C THR A 29 1.34 -3.26 -4.77
N ARG A 30 1.88 -3.60 -5.94
CA ARG A 30 3.23 -4.16 -6.11
C ARG A 30 4.06 -3.32 -7.06
N THR A 31 5.34 -3.18 -6.74
CA THR A 31 6.32 -2.56 -7.62
C THR A 31 6.50 -3.38 -8.89
N ILE A 32 6.98 -2.72 -9.95
CA ILE A 32 7.32 -3.36 -11.22
C ILE A 32 8.36 -4.47 -10.98
N GLU A 33 8.14 -5.63 -11.61
CA GLU A 33 8.96 -6.85 -11.45
C GLU A 33 9.16 -7.30 -9.99
N GLU A 34 8.31 -6.82 -9.06
CA GLU A 34 8.47 -7.03 -7.62
C GLU A 34 9.83 -6.59 -7.06
N ARG A 35 10.43 -5.57 -7.68
CA ARG A 35 11.70 -4.97 -7.27
C ARG A 35 11.56 -4.28 -5.92
N PHE A 36 12.64 -4.23 -5.14
CA PHE A 36 12.64 -3.63 -3.81
C PHE A 36 12.69 -2.10 -3.79
N TRP A 37 11.89 -1.43 -4.62
CA TRP A 37 11.80 0.04 -4.66
C TRP A 37 11.08 0.67 -3.46
N LEU A 38 10.45 -0.16 -2.62
CA LEU A 38 9.87 0.23 -1.33
C LEU A 38 10.73 -0.31 -0.17
N HIS A 39 12.02 -0.51 -0.43
CA HIS A 39 12.97 -0.98 0.57
C HIS A 39 12.85 -0.15 1.85
N PRO A 40 12.93 -0.76 3.04
CA PRO A 40 12.66 -0.03 4.27
C PRO A 40 13.46 1.25 4.45
N LEU A 41 14.72 1.31 4.03
CA LEU A 41 15.51 2.56 4.04
C LEU A 41 14.88 3.75 3.30
N LEU A 42 14.04 3.48 2.31
CA LEU A 42 13.31 4.49 1.53
C LEU A 42 11.92 4.77 2.10
N THR A 43 11.48 3.97 3.07
CA THR A 43 10.12 3.97 3.61
C THR A 43 10.14 3.82 5.13
N MET A 44 11.22 4.28 5.77
CA MET A 44 11.51 4.08 7.19
C MET A 44 10.56 4.95 7.99
N GLY A 45 9.41 4.39 8.37
CA GLY A 45 8.35 5.16 8.99
C GLY A 45 8.46 5.22 10.51
N LEU A 46 9.03 4.19 11.16
CA LEU A 46 8.84 3.98 12.60
C LEU A 46 10.06 3.36 13.28
N LYS A 47 10.19 3.65 14.58
CA LYS A 47 11.17 2.98 15.46
C LYS A 47 10.56 1.64 15.89
N PRO A 48 11.26 0.51 15.71
CA PRO A 48 10.79 -0.78 16.22
C PRO A 48 10.50 -0.74 17.72
N VAL A 49 9.58 -1.58 18.19
CA VAL A 49 9.26 -1.68 19.62
C VAL A 49 10.42 -2.36 20.38
N GLY A 50 10.98 -3.44 19.82
CA GLY A 50 12.02 -4.24 20.47
C GLY A 50 13.35 -3.50 20.66
N ARG A 51 13.95 -3.56 21.87
CA ARG A 51 15.27 -2.95 22.16
C ARG A 51 16.36 -3.42 21.20
N ARG A 52 16.38 -4.72 20.86
CA ARG A 52 17.34 -5.30 19.89
C ARG A 52 17.13 -4.74 18.49
N ALA A 53 15.88 -4.66 18.03
CA ALA A 53 15.52 -4.10 16.73
C ALA A 53 15.82 -2.59 16.65
N ARG A 54 15.60 -1.83 17.73
CA ARG A 54 16.01 -0.41 17.82
C ARG A 54 17.53 -0.24 17.70
N ARG A 55 18.31 -1.03 18.43
CA ARG A 55 19.78 -1.01 18.32
C ARG A 55 20.25 -1.40 16.91
N ALA A 56 19.63 -2.41 16.30
CA ALA A 56 19.91 -2.80 14.94
C ALA A 56 19.57 -1.68 13.95
N CYS A 57 18.40 -1.04 14.07
CA CYS A 57 18.02 0.12 13.27
C CYS A 57 19.02 1.27 13.43
N ALA A 58 19.41 1.63 14.64
CA ALA A 58 20.40 2.70 14.87
C ALA A 58 21.76 2.39 14.22
N ARG A 59 22.26 1.16 14.38
CA ARG A 59 23.49 0.70 13.69
C ARG A 59 23.33 0.67 12.17
N LEU A 60 22.14 0.39 11.68
CA LEU A 60 21.83 0.39 10.25
C LEU A 60 21.73 1.82 9.72
N GLU A 61 21.11 2.76 10.43
CA GLU A 61 21.04 4.16 10.04
C GLU A 61 22.44 4.74 9.78
N ALA A 62 23.40 4.51 10.68
CA ALA A 62 24.79 4.94 10.49
C ALA A 62 25.44 4.32 9.24
N ARG A 63 25.14 3.06 8.93
CA ARG A 63 25.60 2.40 7.69
C ARG A 63 24.87 2.93 6.45
N CYS A 64 23.65 3.43 6.61
CA CYS A 64 22.82 3.92 5.52
C CYS A 64 23.12 5.35 5.14
N ASP A 65 23.77 6.15 6.00
CA ASP A 65 24.23 7.48 5.63
C ASP A 65 25.14 7.45 4.39
N LYS A 66 26.05 6.45 4.30
CA LYS A 66 26.85 6.22 3.08
C LYS A 66 25.98 5.89 1.84
N ARG A 67 24.89 5.13 2.02
CA ARG A 67 23.95 4.83 0.93
C ARG A 67 23.13 6.06 0.54
N PHE A 68 22.74 6.92 1.48
CA PHE A 68 22.03 8.17 1.18
C PHE A 68 22.91 9.16 0.42
N VAL A 69 24.21 9.25 0.75
CA VAL A 69 25.18 10.01 -0.05
C VAL A 69 25.25 9.47 -1.48
N LYS A 70 25.36 8.13 -1.64
CA LYS A 70 25.35 7.50 -2.97
C LYS A 70 24.06 7.78 -3.74
N LEU A 71 22.90 7.68 -3.09
CA LEU A 71 21.60 7.96 -3.68
C LEU A 71 21.46 9.42 -4.11
N ALA A 72 21.83 10.37 -3.25
CA ALA A 72 21.81 11.79 -3.56
C ALA A 72 22.65 12.09 -4.81
N ARG A 73 23.89 11.57 -4.87
CA ARG A 73 24.74 11.71 -6.07
C ARG A 73 24.09 11.11 -7.33
N GLN A 74 23.51 9.91 -7.23
CA GLN A 74 22.85 9.26 -8.36
C GLN A 74 21.59 10.00 -8.82
N ALA A 75 20.78 10.49 -7.87
CA ALA A 75 19.60 11.29 -8.14
C ALA A 75 19.97 12.58 -8.86
N ASN A 76 20.96 13.32 -8.34
CA ASN A 76 21.41 14.58 -8.91
C ASN A 76 22.02 14.40 -10.31
N ALA A 77 22.75 13.31 -10.55
CA ALA A 77 23.28 12.99 -11.88
C ALA A 77 22.20 12.66 -12.92
N ARG A 78 21.00 12.23 -12.48
CA ARG A 78 19.88 11.80 -13.35
C ARG A 78 18.71 12.78 -13.37
N LYS A 79 18.80 13.85 -12.56
CA LYS A 79 17.72 14.82 -12.33
C LYS A 79 17.33 15.52 -13.63
N ARG A 80 16.08 15.98 -13.69
CA ARG A 80 15.64 16.81 -14.82
C ARG A 80 16.29 18.19 -14.74
N PRO A 81 16.42 18.92 -15.86
CA PRO A 81 16.75 20.34 -15.82
C PRO A 81 15.84 21.06 -14.81
N MET A 82 16.43 21.95 -14.01
CA MET A 82 15.75 22.73 -12.97
C MET A 82 15.23 21.94 -11.74
N GLU A 83 15.53 20.65 -11.60
CA GLU A 83 15.35 19.97 -10.32
C GLU A 83 16.47 20.37 -9.34
N PRO A 84 16.13 20.59 -8.05
CA PRO A 84 17.11 20.99 -7.06
C PRO A 84 18.06 19.82 -6.78
N ASP A 85 19.31 20.13 -6.45
CA ASP A 85 20.19 19.11 -5.91
C ASP A 85 19.69 18.65 -4.55
N LEU A 86 19.63 17.34 -4.38
CA LEU A 86 19.31 16.70 -3.11
C LEU A 86 20.62 16.45 -2.35
N SER A 87 20.67 16.92 -1.11
CA SER A 87 21.67 16.48 -0.14
C SER A 87 21.35 15.08 0.39
N ALA A 88 22.29 14.42 1.06
CA ALA A 88 22.01 13.17 1.77
C ALA A 88 20.92 13.35 2.86
N ALA A 89 20.89 14.53 3.50
CA ALA A 89 19.86 14.89 4.47
C ALA A 89 18.48 15.01 3.82
N ASP A 90 18.38 15.64 2.65
CA ASP A 90 17.13 15.70 1.87
C ASP A 90 16.61 14.30 1.55
N VAL A 91 17.49 13.43 1.03
CA VAL A 91 17.14 12.05 0.69
C VAL A 91 16.61 11.29 1.91
N LYS A 92 17.30 11.42 3.04
CA LYS A 92 16.89 10.79 4.31
C LYS A 92 15.55 11.31 4.80
N ARG A 93 15.31 12.62 4.72
CA ARG A 93 14.04 13.27 5.10
C ARG A 93 12.89 12.81 4.21
N LEU A 94 13.09 12.80 2.88
CA LEU A 94 12.11 12.27 1.92
C LEU A 94 11.79 10.79 2.17
N ALA A 95 12.81 9.97 2.42
CA ALA A 95 12.67 8.53 2.64
C ALA A 95 11.86 8.18 3.90
N ARG A 96 12.09 8.90 5.01
CA ARG A 96 11.39 8.62 6.28
C ARG A 96 9.89 8.89 6.20
N GLY A 97 9.51 9.97 5.52
CA GLY A 97 8.12 10.37 5.37
C GLY A 97 7.38 9.69 4.21
N LEU A 98 8.08 9.03 3.29
CA LEU A 98 7.58 8.76 1.94
C LEU A 98 6.18 8.13 1.89
N VAL A 99 6.03 6.96 2.51
CA VAL A 99 4.77 6.18 2.42
C VAL A 99 3.72 6.73 3.38
N GLY A 100 4.14 7.09 4.60
CA GLY A 100 3.26 7.69 5.61
C GLY A 100 2.64 9.00 5.13
N ALA A 101 3.45 9.92 4.62
CA ALA A 101 2.99 11.20 4.07
C ALA A 101 2.13 11.01 2.82
N ALA A 102 2.49 10.08 1.92
CA ALA A 102 1.66 9.77 0.76
C ALA A 102 0.27 9.26 1.18
N LEU A 103 0.21 8.39 2.20
CA LEU A 103 -1.03 7.84 2.71
C LEU A 103 -1.86 8.89 3.45
N ALA A 104 -1.23 9.70 4.30
CA ALA A 104 -1.86 10.80 5.04
C ALA A 104 -2.48 11.85 4.09
N ARG A 105 -1.74 12.26 3.06
CA ARG A 105 -2.25 13.20 2.04
C ARG A 105 -3.40 12.59 1.23
N ALA A 106 -3.37 11.28 0.99
CA ALA A 106 -4.47 10.60 0.34
C ALA A 106 -5.71 10.55 1.26
N GLN A 107 -5.50 10.28 2.55
CA GLN A 107 -6.56 10.30 3.56
C GLN A 107 -7.22 11.67 3.64
N GLU A 108 -6.44 12.75 3.79
CA GLU A 108 -6.96 14.12 3.86
C GLU A 108 -7.76 14.49 2.60
N LYS A 109 -7.23 14.14 1.43
CA LYS A 109 -7.87 14.50 0.15
C LYS A 109 -9.18 13.74 -0.13
N TYR A 110 -9.31 12.50 0.33
CA TYR A 110 -10.43 11.63 -0.05
C TYR A 110 -11.32 11.21 1.12
N GLY A 111 -11.00 11.63 2.35
CA GLY A 111 -11.75 11.28 3.55
C GLY A 111 -11.74 9.77 3.84
N ALA A 112 -10.62 9.10 3.56
CA ALA A 112 -10.50 7.65 3.74
C ALA A 112 -10.19 7.29 5.20
N GLU A 113 -10.87 6.27 5.70
CA GLU A 113 -10.53 5.63 6.96
C GLU A 113 -9.43 4.60 6.73
N ILE A 114 -8.41 4.62 7.58
CA ILE A 114 -7.23 3.75 7.47
C ILE A 114 -7.17 2.88 8.72
N TYR A 115 -7.49 1.59 8.59
CA TYR A 115 -7.45 0.66 9.73
C TYR A 115 -6.03 0.13 9.96
N ALA A 116 -5.32 -0.18 8.87
CA ALA A 116 -3.95 -0.67 8.94
C ALA A 116 -3.19 -0.45 7.62
N ALA A 117 -1.87 -0.35 7.73
CA ALA A 117 -0.97 -0.28 6.59
C ALA A 117 0.36 -0.97 6.90
N VAL A 118 0.87 -1.76 5.95
CA VAL A 118 2.26 -2.20 5.95
C VAL A 118 2.91 -1.93 4.60
N CYS A 119 4.12 -1.37 4.65
CA CYS A 119 5.00 -1.21 3.51
C CYS A 119 6.11 -2.24 3.55
N MET A 120 6.00 -3.26 2.69
CA MET A 120 7.03 -4.26 2.45
C MET A 120 8.02 -3.73 1.40
N SER A 121 9.13 -4.44 1.15
CA SER A 121 10.15 -3.97 0.20
C SER A 121 9.66 -3.82 -1.25
N ASN A 122 8.69 -4.63 -1.69
CA ASN A 122 8.16 -4.63 -3.06
C ASN A 122 6.64 -4.43 -3.16
N HIS A 123 5.95 -4.28 -2.04
CA HIS A 123 4.49 -4.11 -2.07
C HIS A 123 3.97 -3.41 -0.82
N VAL A 124 2.76 -2.87 -0.94
CA VAL A 124 2.01 -2.29 0.16
C VAL A 124 0.73 -3.07 0.35
N HIS A 125 0.39 -3.36 1.60
CA HIS A 125 -0.92 -3.83 2.02
C HIS A 125 -1.61 -2.74 2.83
N LEU A 126 -2.88 -2.49 2.53
CA LEU A 126 -3.72 -1.54 3.28
C LEU A 126 -5.06 -2.19 3.62
N ALA A 127 -5.60 -1.86 4.78
CA ALA A 127 -7.00 -2.07 5.11
C ALA A 127 -7.64 -0.68 5.27
N VAL A 128 -8.54 -0.32 4.35
CA VAL A 128 -9.10 1.05 4.27
C VAL A 128 -10.59 1.04 3.96
N ARG A 129 -11.30 2.09 4.32
CA ARG A 129 -12.68 2.34 3.88
C ARG A 129 -12.76 3.72 3.24
N THR A 130 -13.53 3.82 2.16
CA THR A 130 -13.82 5.08 1.47
C THR A 130 -15.32 5.34 1.48
N THR A 131 -15.73 6.59 1.61
CA THR A 131 -17.15 6.98 1.84
C THR A 131 -17.89 7.43 0.58
N LYS A 132 -17.19 7.66 -0.55
CA LYS A 132 -17.78 8.24 -1.77
C LYS A 132 -17.40 7.51 -3.06
N ARG A 133 -17.32 6.16 -3.03
CA ARG A 133 -16.77 5.33 -4.14
C ARG A 133 -15.53 5.96 -4.81
N ASN A 134 -14.60 6.43 -3.98
CA ASN A 134 -13.41 7.15 -4.44
C ASN A 134 -12.13 6.33 -4.18
N LEU A 135 -12.25 5.01 -4.04
CA LEU A 135 -11.12 4.13 -3.73
C LEU A 135 -10.06 4.17 -4.84
N SER A 136 -10.47 4.14 -6.11
CA SER A 136 -9.53 4.25 -7.22
C SER A 136 -8.84 5.61 -7.26
N ALA A 137 -9.53 6.69 -6.92
CA ALA A 137 -8.95 8.03 -6.85
C ALA A 137 -7.96 8.16 -5.68
N PHE A 138 -8.32 7.63 -4.50
CA PHE A 138 -7.46 7.51 -3.34
C PHE A 138 -6.18 6.74 -3.66
N MET A 139 -6.32 5.53 -4.22
CA MET A 139 -5.18 4.68 -4.56
C MET A 139 -4.34 5.26 -5.70
N GLY A 140 -4.97 5.92 -6.68
CA GLY A 140 -4.27 6.61 -7.76
C GLY A 140 -3.37 7.72 -7.22
N TYR A 141 -3.90 8.55 -6.32
CA TYR A 141 -3.14 9.62 -5.67
C TYR A 141 -2.03 9.08 -4.77
N PHE A 142 -2.34 8.12 -3.88
CA PHE A 142 -1.36 7.48 -2.99
C PHE A 142 -0.18 6.90 -3.79
N LYS A 143 -0.48 6.08 -4.80
CA LYS A 143 0.53 5.46 -5.67
C LYS A 143 1.37 6.49 -6.42
N ALA A 144 0.76 7.58 -6.90
CA ALA A 144 1.47 8.64 -7.58
C ALA A 144 2.45 9.35 -6.63
N ARG A 145 2.04 9.68 -5.41
CA ARG A 145 2.92 10.33 -4.41
C ARG A 145 4.09 9.46 -3.98
N VAL A 146 3.86 8.16 -3.79
CA VAL A 146 4.95 7.20 -3.52
C VAL A 146 5.90 7.12 -4.73
N ALA A 147 5.38 7.05 -5.95
CA ALA A 147 6.20 7.01 -7.16
C ALA A 147 7.05 8.27 -7.34
N ASP A 148 6.46 9.45 -7.16
CA ASP A 148 7.16 10.74 -7.26
C ASP A 148 8.34 10.81 -6.27
N ALA A 149 8.10 10.42 -5.02
CA ALA A 149 9.12 10.45 -3.98
C ALA A 149 10.23 9.40 -4.21
N VAL A 150 9.88 8.18 -4.63
CA VAL A 150 10.89 7.16 -4.99
C VAL A 150 11.73 7.65 -6.18
N HIS A 151 11.11 8.26 -7.19
CA HIS A 151 11.83 8.81 -8.34
C HIS A 151 12.77 9.96 -7.94
N GLN A 152 12.35 10.84 -7.03
CA GLN A 152 13.23 11.88 -6.49
C GLN A 152 14.44 11.28 -5.78
N ILE A 153 14.23 10.30 -4.90
CA ILE A 153 15.31 9.70 -4.10
C ILE A 153 16.29 8.89 -4.95
N THR A 154 15.77 8.18 -5.97
CA THR A 154 16.57 7.20 -6.74
C THR A 154 17.02 7.71 -8.11
N GLY A 155 16.51 8.85 -8.58
CA GLY A 155 16.72 9.36 -9.94
C GLY A 155 16.07 8.48 -11.03
N ARG A 156 15.20 7.54 -10.66
CA ARG A 156 14.54 6.63 -11.61
C ARG A 156 13.48 7.33 -12.46
N ARG A 157 13.23 6.74 -13.62
CA ARG A 157 12.16 7.12 -14.55
C ARG A 157 11.29 5.91 -14.88
N GLY A 158 10.12 6.18 -15.45
CA GLY A 158 9.18 5.15 -15.86
C GLY A 158 8.28 4.65 -14.73
N PRO A 159 7.62 3.50 -14.92
CA PRO A 159 6.67 2.98 -13.94
C PRO A 159 7.38 2.49 -12.67
N LEU A 160 6.86 2.91 -11.50
CA LEU A 160 7.19 2.28 -10.22
C LEU A 160 6.35 1.03 -9.99
N TRP A 161 5.07 1.09 -10.35
CA TRP A 161 4.08 0.06 -10.04
C TRP A 161 3.87 -0.87 -11.23
N ALA A 162 3.83 -2.19 -10.99
CA ALA A 162 3.66 -3.18 -12.05
C ALA A 162 2.31 -3.03 -12.79
N ARG A 163 1.26 -2.68 -12.03
CA ARG A 163 -0.14 -2.76 -12.50
C ARG A 163 -1.09 -1.98 -11.59
N ARG A 164 -2.38 -2.03 -11.93
CA ARG A 164 -3.48 -1.65 -11.03
C ARG A 164 -3.40 -2.42 -9.70
N PHE A 165 -3.83 -1.77 -8.62
CA PHE A 165 -3.90 -2.37 -7.30
C PHE A 165 -4.99 -3.46 -7.26
N ASP A 166 -4.75 -4.51 -6.47
CA ASP A 166 -5.80 -5.43 -6.06
C ASP A 166 -6.57 -4.80 -4.91
N ALA A 167 -7.89 -5.00 -4.90
CA ALA A 167 -8.69 -4.67 -3.73
C ALA A 167 -9.81 -5.69 -3.62
N GLN A 168 -9.91 -6.29 -2.45
CA GLN A 168 -10.90 -7.28 -2.09
C GLN A 168 -11.81 -6.66 -1.04
N PRO A 169 -13.14 -6.70 -1.22
CA PRO A 169 -14.05 -6.22 -0.20
C PRO A 169 -13.95 -7.13 1.02
N ILE A 170 -14.03 -6.51 2.19
CA ILE A 170 -14.15 -7.17 3.47
C ILE A 170 -15.62 -7.03 3.89
N LEU A 171 -16.27 -8.16 4.15
CA LEU A 171 -17.73 -8.26 4.21
C LEU A 171 -18.29 -8.09 5.63
N ASN A 172 -17.45 -8.21 6.66
CA ASN A 172 -17.81 -8.04 8.06
C ASN A 172 -16.59 -7.62 8.91
N GLU A 173 -16.83 -7.27 10.16
CA GLU A 173 -15.86 -6.73 11.12
C GLU A 173 -14.85 -7.78 11.59
N GLU A 174 -15.26 -9.04 11.76
CA GLU A 174 -14.36 -10.15 12.11
C GLU A 174 -13.30 -10.35 11.02
N ALA A 175 -13.74 -10.39 9.77
CA ALA A 175 -12.84 -10.46 8.61
C ALA A 175 -11.97 -9.21 8.49
N LEU A 176 -12.44 -8.04 8.92
CA LEU A 176 -11.63 -6.82 8.96
C LEU A 176 -10.53 -6.95 10.00
N MET A 177 -10.84 -7.39 11.22
CA MET A 177 -9.86 -7.64 12.27
C MET A 177 -8.80 -8.66 11.80
N ASP A 178 -9.23 -9.76 11.20
CA ASP A 178 -8.34 -10.75 10.59
C ASP A 178 -7.44 -10.15 9.51
N ARG A 179 -7.97 -9.26 8.67
CA ARG A 179 -7.17 -8.61 7.61
C ARG A 179 -6.22 -7.56 8.18
N VAL A 180 -6.58 -6.88 9.27
CA VAL A 180 -5.66 -5.99 9.98
C VAL A 180 -4.51 -6.78 10.59
N ALA A 181 -4.78 -7.84 11.35
CA ALA A 181 -3.75 -8.71 11.91
C ALA A 181 -2.87 -9.32 10.81
N TYR A 182 -3.48 -9.81 9.72
CA TYR A 182 -2.76 -10.29 8.54
C TYR A 182 -1.84 -9.21 7.95
N THR A 183 -2.33 -7.98 7.81
CA THR A 183 -1.57 -6.85 7.26
C THR A 183 -0.30 -6.66 8.09
N LEU A 184 -0.47 -6.51 9.41
CA LEU A 184 0.64 -6.32 10.35
C LEU A 184 1.65 -7.46 10.34
N ASP A 185 1.19 -8.70 10.15
CA ASP A 185 2.04 -9.89 10.22
C ASP A 185 2.85 -10.18 8.94
N ASN A 186 2.64 -9.44 7.84
CA ASN A 186 3.32 -9.73 6.56
C ASN A 186 4.86 -9.80 6.66
N PRO A 187 5.57 -8.93 7.40
CA PRO A 187 7.02 -9.03 7.58
C PRO A 187 7.46 -10.37 8.16
N GLY A 188 6.78 -10.85 9.21
CA GLY A 188 7.05 -12.15 9.83
C GLY A 188 6.65 -13.31 8.94
N LYS A 189 5.51 -13.23 8.27
CA LYS A 189 5.04 -14.24 7.32
C LYS A 189 5.98 -14.40 6.12
N ALA A 190 6.62 -13.31 5.68
CA ALA A 190 7.63 -13.32 4.64
C ALA A 190 9.01 -13.80 5.14
N MET A 191 9.11 -14.25 6.40
CA MET A 191 10.34 -14.69 7.06
C MET A 191 11.44 -13.62 7.01
N LEU A 192 11.08 -12.34 7.08
CA LEU A 192 12.05 -11.23 7.08
C LEU A 192 12.52 -10.90 8.49
N VAL A 193 11.61 -10.97 9.45
CA VAL A 193 11.81 -10.72 10.88
C VAL A 193 11.09 -11.79 11.71
N SER A 194 11.55 -12.05 12.93
CA SER A 194 10.89 -13.01 13.84
C SER A 194 9.57 -12.48 14.39
N ASP A 195 9.55 -11.19 14.71
CA ASP A 195 8.40 -10.44 15.17
C ASP A 195 8.12 -9.34 14.15
N SER A 196 6.89 -9.27 13.65
CA SER A 196 6.50 -8.29 12.63
C SER A 196 6.53 -6.85 13.15
N ARG A 197 6.51 -6.64 14.47
CA ARG A 197 6.71 -5.32 15.14
C ARG A 197 8.17 -4.85 15.10
N ASP A 198 9.10 -5.73 14.71
CA ASP A 198 10.51 -5.36 14.46
C ASP A 198 10.75 -4.85 13.03
N TRP A 199 9.71 -4.77 12.21
CA TRP A 199 9.81 -4.26 10.85
C TRP A 199 10.12 -2.75 10.82
N PRO A 200 11.18 -2.30 10.12
CA PRO A 200 11.61 -0.89 10.11
C PRO A 200 10.83 -0.01 9.12
N GLY A 201 10.11 -0.63 8.16
CA GLY A 201 9.22 0.11 7.27
C GLY A 201 7.92 0.46 8.00
N LEU A 202 7.07 1.26 7.35
CA LEU A 202 5.72 1.54 7.86
C LEU A 202 4.99 0.22 8.17
N ASN A 203 4.55 0.03 9.42
CA ASN A 203 3.71 -1.06 9.86
C ASN A 203 2.82 -0.56 11.01
N VAL A 204 1.56 -0.24 10.72
CA VAL A 204 0.68 0.51 11.64
C VAL A 204 -0.74 -0.05 11.64
N ALA A 205 -1.39 0.01 12.80
CA ALA A 205 -2.83 -0.20 12.98
C ALA A 205 -3.33 0.51 14.24
N TYR A 206 -4.62 0.85 14.28
CA TYR A 206 -5.24 1.48 15.45
C TYR A 206 -5.11 0.59 16.70
N GLY A 207 -4.67 1.17 17.82
CA GLY A 207 -4.49 0.49 19.11
C GLY A 207 -3.23 -0.36 19.23
N LEU A 208 -2.44 -0.50 18.15
CA LEU A 208 -1.21 -1.31 18.18
C LEU A 208 -0.09 -0.64 18.98
N ASP A 209 0.14 0.64 18.69
CA ASP A 209 1.20 1.49 19.29
C ASP A 209 0.62 2.42 20.37
N GLU A 210 1.46 3.27 20.97
CA GLU A 210 1.04 4.28 21.96
C GLU A 210 0.12 5.36 21.36
N ALA A 211 0.29 5.67 20.07
CA ALA A 211 -0.49 6.68 19.36
C ALA A 211 -1.12 6.10 18.08
N ASP A 212 -2.26 6.68 17.68
CA ASP A 212 -2.96 6.34 16.43
C ASP A 212 -2.87 7.45 15.38
N ALA A 213 -2.05 8.46 15.65
CA ALA A 213 -1.79 9.57 14.75
C ALA A 213 -0.28 9.75 14.58
N PHE A 214 0.17 9.79 13.33
CA PHE A 214 1.59 9.83 12.98
C PHE A 214 1.86 11.01 12.05
N GLY A 215 2.71 11.93 12.50
CA GLY A 215 3.17 13.06 11.68
C GLY A 215 4.28 12.62 10.72
N PHE A 216 4.13 12.98 9.44
CA PHE A 216 5.15 12.76 8.42
C PHE A 216 5.43 14.04 7.67
N GLU A 217 6.71 14.26 7.35
CA GLU A 217 7.10 15.39 6.52
C GLU A 217 7.05 15.02 5.03
N TYR A 218 6.73 16.01 4.20
CA TYR A 218 6.90 15.93 2.76
C TYR A 218 7.34 17.29 2.19
N PHE A 219 8.06 17.25 1.08
CA PHE A 219 8.41 18.45 0.34
C PHE A 219 7.27 18.83 -0.62
N ASP A 220 6.65 19.99 -0.40
CA ASP A 220 5.61 20.51 -1.30
C ASP A 220 6.23 21.13 -2.55
N ARG A 221 6.56 20.25 -3.51
CA ARG A 221 7.06 20.65 -4.83
C ARG A 221 6.14 21.64 -5.53
N THR A 222 4.82 21.53 -5.35
CA THR A 222 3.87 22.39 -6.07
C THR A 222 3.98 23.82 -5.58
N ALA A 223 4.00 24.01 -4.26
CA ALA A 223 4.21 25.32 -3.65
C ALA A 223 5.60 25.88 -4.02
N TRP A 224 6.64 25.07 -3.96
CA TRP A 224 8.00 25.48 -4.34
C TRP A 224 8.10 25.93 -5.81
N HIS A 225 7.48 25.17 -6.72
CA HIS A 225 7.41 25.55 -8.14
C HIS A 225 6.63 26.86 -8.35
N ARG A 226 5.50 27.04 -7.66
CA ARG A 226 4.69 28.28 -7.75
C ARG A 226 5.42 29.50 -7.22
N ALA A 227 6.27 29.31 -6.20
CA ALA A 227 7.13 30.35 -5.65
C ALA A 227 8.37 30.66 -6.53
N LYS A 228 8.40 30.19 -7.77
CA LYS A 228 9.53 30.33 -8.71
C LYS A 228 10.83 29.69 -8.22
N ARG A 229 10.73 28.59 -7.47
CA ARG A 229 11.86 27.71 -7.09
C ARG A 229 12.99 28.43 -6.35
N PRO A 230 12.71 29.10 -5.22
CA PRO A 230 13.74 29.76 -4.44
C PRO A 230 14.76 28.73 -3.89
N GLU A 231 15.97 29.21 -3.60
CA GLU A 231 17.04 28.40 -2.98
C GLU A 231 16.67 27.92 -1.58
N ASP A 232 16.02 28.79 -0.78
CA ASP A 232 15.46 28.39 0.51
C ASP A 232 14.28 27.41 0.30
N ARG A 233 14.61 26.13 0.47
CA ARG A 233 13.70 25.00 0.38
C ARG A 233 13.02 24.67 1.71
N GLU A 234 13.52 25.18 2.83
CA GLU A 234 13.08 24.74 4.16
C GLU A 234 11.59 25.08 4.37
N ARG A 235 11.19 26.29 3.98
CA ARG A 235 9.80 26.76 4.06
C ARG A 235 8.77 25.98 3.21
N PHE A 236 9.20 25.05 2.37
CA PHE A 236 8.31 24.21 1.55
C PHE A 236 8.18 22.78 2.07
N TRP A 237 8.90 22.44 3.14
CA TRP A 237 8.58 21.24 3.90
C TRP A 237 7.28 21.47 4.68
N ARG A 238 6.44 20.43 4.66
CA ARG A 238 5.12 20.42 5.29
C ARG A 238 4.98 19.14 6.08
N THR A 239 4.29 19.23 7.21
CA THR A 239 3.89 18.07 8.00
C THR A 239 2.45 17.71 7.65
N VAL A 240 2.19 16.42 7.52
CA VAL A 240 0.86 15.86 7.34
C VAL A 240 0.67 14.73 8.34
N THR A 241 -0.54 14.57 8.86
CA THR A 241 -0.84 13.58 9.91
C THR A 241 -1.64 12.43 9.31
N LEU A 242 -1.08 11.22 9.37
CA LEU A 242 -1.83 9.98 9.16
C LEU A 242 -2.62 9.67 10.42
N ARG A 243 -3.94 9.48 10.32
CA ARG A 243 -4.80 9.07 11.43
C ARG A 243 -5.34 7.68 11.18
N LEU A 244 -5.16 6.77 12.13
CA LEU A 244 -5.72 5.43 12.06
C LEU A 244 -7.13 5.43 12.62
N SER A 245 -8.01 4.64 12.00
CA SER A 245 -9.40 4.53 12.36
C SER A 245 -9.65 3.25 13.17
N PRO A 246 -10.46 3.31 14.24
CA PRO A 246 -10.85 2.10 14.97
C PRO A 246 -11.68 1.18 14.07
N ILE A 247 -11.58 -0.12 14.32
CA ILE A 247 -12.57 -1.07 13.81
C ILE A 247 -13.81 -0.89 14.66
N ARG A 248 -14.92 -0.43 14.07
CA ARG A 248 -16.22 -0.36 14.74
C ARG A 248 -16.82 -1.76 14.77
N CYS A 249 -16.44 -2.56 15.75
CA CYS A 249 -17.04 -3.87 15.98
C CYS A 249 -18.37 -3.73 16.74
N ALA A 250 -19.24 -4.74 16.64
CA ALA A 250 -20.57 -4.75 17.24
C ALA A 250 -20.60 -4.68 18.79
N TRP A 251 -19.44 -4.72 19.45
CA TRP A 251 -19.31 -4.73 20.92
C TRP A 251 -18.57 -3.52 21.47
N ASP A 252 -18.40 -2.44 20.69
CA ASP A 252 -17.80 -1.17 21.12
C ASP A 252 -16.47 -1.33 21.86
N ALA A 253 -15.55 -2.08 21.25
CA ALA A 253 -14.23 -2.34 21.80
C ALA A 253 -13.48 -1.04 22.15
N SER A 254 -12.94 -0.99 23.37
CA SER A 254 -11.97 0.05 23.71
C SER A 254 -10.72 -0.09 22.84
N ARG A 255 -9.97 1.02 22.72
CA ARG A 255 -8.68 1.06 22.04
C ARG A 255 -7.71 0.00 22.59
N GLU A 256 -7.70 -0.18 23.91
CA GLU A 256 -6.84 -1.12 24.64
C GLU A 256 -7.21 -2.56 24.31
N GLN A 257 -8.52 -2.87 24.25
CA GLN A 257 -9.02 -4.20 23.89
C GLN A 257 -8.66 -4.58 22.45
N LEU A 258 -8.87 -3.67 21.49
CA LEU A 258 -8.45 -3.88 20.10
C LEU A 258 -6.94 -4.10 20.00
N GLY A 259 -6.16 -3.26 20.67
CA GLY A 259 -4.71 -3.39 20.73
C GLY A 259 -4.24 -4.72 21.32
N ALA A 260 -4.86 -5.16 22.42
CA ALA A 260 -4.54 -6.43 23.07
C ALA A 260 -4.84 -7.63 22.16
N ALA A 261 -5.99 -7.62 21.47
CA ALA A 261 -6.35 -8.64 20.51
C ALA A 261 -5.37 -8.71 19.33
N LEU A 262 -4.95 -7.55 18.78
CA LEU A 262 -3.94 -7.50 17.72
C LEU A 262 -2.58 -8.02 18.20
N ARG A 263 -2.11 -7.61 19.38
CA ARG A 263 -0.84 -8.09 19.95
C ARG A 263 -0.87 -9.59 20.18
N SER A 264 -1.95 -10.12 20.75
CA SER A 264 -2.15 -11.57 20.95
C SER A 264 -2.10 -12.34 19.62
N ALA A 265 -2.78 -11.84 18.57
CA ALA A 265 -2.73 -12.45 17.24
C ALA A 265 -1.30 -12.49 16.66
N LEU A 266 -0.54 -11.39 16.81
CA LEU A 266 0.85 -11.31 16.36
C LEU A 266 1.79 -12.22 17.17
N ASP A 267 1.59 -12.29 18.49
CA ASP A 267 2.36 -13.16 19.38
C ASP A 267 2.14 -14.64 19.05
N ASN A 268 0.89 -15.03 18.80
CA ASN A 268 0.52 -16.38 18.35
C ASN A 268 1.16 -16.72 17.00
N ALA A 269 1.11 -15.80 16.03
CA ALA A 269 1.74 -15.99 14.72
C ALA A 269 3.27 -16.12 14.83
N ALA A 270 3.91 -15.29 15.65
CA ALA A 270 5.34 -15.37 15.90
C ALA A 270 5.73 -16.67 16.64
N HIS A 271 4.94 -17.10 17.62
CA HIS A 271 5.15 -18.36 18.34
C HIS A 271 5.02 -19.57 17.39
N ALA A 272 3.99 -19.61 16.55
CA ALA A 272 3.79 -20.68 15.58
C ALA A 272 4.99 -20.83 14.61
N ARG A 273 5.56 -19.70 14.13
CA ARG A 273 6.78 -19.72 13.31
C ARG A 273 8.00 -20.28 14.04
N ARG A 274 8.19 -19.87 15.31
CA ARG A 274 9.29 -20.38 16.15
C ARG A 274 9.17 -21.89 16.39
N LYS A 275 7.97 -22.35 16.75
CA LYS A 275 7.68 -23.79 16.96
C LYS A 275 7.91 -24.61 15.69
N GLY A 276 7.64 -24.03 14.52
CA GLY A 276 7.91 -24.64 13.22
C GLY A 276 9.38 -24.65 12.79
N GLY A 277 10.33 -24.22 13.64
CA GLY A 277 11.76 -24.21 13.33
C GLY A 277 12.19 -23.21 12.25
N MET A 278 11.37 -22.21 11.94
CA MET A 278 11.63 -21.28 10.84
C MET A 278 12.58 -20.15 11.28
N SER A 279 13.71 -20.01 10.61
CA SER A 279 14.68 -18.93 10.84
C SER A 279 14.47 -17.77 9.85
N PRO A 280 14.15 -16.55 10.32
CA PRO A 280 13.98 -15.40 9.44
C PRO A 280 15.32 -14.90 8.87
N LEU A 281 15.24 -14.20 7.73
CA LEU A 281 16.38 -13.56 7.06
C LEU A 281 17.13 -12.60 7.97
N GLY A 282 16.39 -11.85 8.81
CA GLY A 282 16.92 -10.89 9.74
C GLY A 282 17.01 -9.47 9.18
N LEU A 283 16.74 -8.50 10.04
CA LEU A 283 16.68 -7.07 9.72
C LEU A 283 17.94 -6.54 9.02
N GLU A 284 19.12 -6.99 9.46
CA GLU A 284 20.40 -6.53 8.90
C GLU A 284 20.53 -6.92 7.43
N ARG A 285 20.18 -8.16 7.09
CA ARG A 285 20.22 -8.65 5.70
C ARG A 285 19.13 -8.03 4.85
N VAL A 286 17.94 -7.80 5.40
CA VAL A 286 16.88 -7.03 4.72
C VAL A 286 17.42 -5.68 4.29
N VAL A 287 18.04 -4.93 5.20
CA VAL A 287 18.51 -3.58 4.94
C VAL A 287 19.75 -3.53 4.03
N GLN A 288 20.58 -4.58 4.05
CA GLN A 288 21.72 -4.70 3.14
C GLN A 288 21.32 -5.06 1.71
N THR A 289 20.05 -5.39 1.46
CA THR A 289 19.61 -5.77 0.13
C THR A 289 19.60 -4.56 -0.82
N GLU A 290 19.89 -4.80 -2.10
CA GLU A 290 19.83 -3.77 -3.13
C GLU A 290 18.39 -3.45 -3.54
N PHE A 291 18.13 -2.19 -3.91
CA PHE A 291 16.78 -1.74 -4.30
C PHE A 291 16.28 -2.41 -5.58
N GLU A 292 17.21 -2.80 -6.45
CA GLU A 292 16.93 -3.54 -7.68
C GLU A 292 16.78 -5.05 -7.44
N ALA A 293 17.03 -5.56 -6.24
CA ALA A 293 16.79 -6.97 -5.99
C ALA A 293 15.29 -7.31 -6.07
N ARG A 294 15.01 -8.61 -6.23
CA ARG A 294 13.67 -9.18 -6.36
C ARG A 294 13.56 -10.43 -5.48
N PRO A 295 12.35 -10.83 -5.05
CA PRO A 295 12.18 -12.09 -4.32
C PRO A 295 12.60 -13.28 -5.17
N LYS A 296 13.29 -14.26 -4.56
CA LYS A 296 13.74 -15.48 -5.25
C LYS A 296 12.59 -16.39 -5.66
N ALA A 297 11.54 -16.47 -4.84
CA ALA A 297 10.38 -17.34 -5.04
C ALA A 297 9.06 -16.57 -4.84
N PRO A 298 8.57 -15.83 -5.85
CA PRO A 298 7.31 -15.12 -5.76
C PRO A 298 6.11 -16.09 -5.69
N SER A 299 5.13 -15.77 -4.86
CA SER A 299 3.89 -16.55 -4.72
C SER A 299 2.80 -16.06 -5.67
N PHE A 300 2.28 -16.96 -6.49
CA PHE A 300 1.19 -16.69 -7.44
C PHE A 300 -0.17 -17.24 -6.98
N ARG A 301 -0.35 -17.44 -5.66
CA ARG A 301 -1.61 -17.98 -5.13
C ARG A 301 -2.81 -17.12 -5.54
N ARG A 302 -3.90 -17.80 -5.90
CA ARG A 302 -5.19 -17.15 -6.18
C ARG A 302 -5.66 -16.40 -4.95
N ARG A 303 -6.07 -15.17 -5.17
CA ARG A 303 -6.64 -14.33 -4.11
C ARG A 303 -8.13 -14.62 -4.02
N PRO A 304 -8.71 -14.65 -2.80
CA PRO A 304 -10.15 -14.74 -2.66
C PRO A 304 -10.82 -13.51 -3.29
N TYR A 305 -12.06 -13.69 -3.71
CA TYR A 305 -12.87 -12.63 -4.33
C TYR A 305 -13.28 -11.56 -3.31
N ALA A 306 -13.50 -11.99 -2.06
CA ALA A 306 -13.84 -11.16 -0.90
C ALA A 306 -13.40 -11.88 0.40
N PHE A 307 -13.35 -11.16 1.52
CA PHE A 307 -13.08 -11.69 2.85
C PHE A 307 -14.35 -11.65 3.71
N GLY A 308 -14.66 -12.74 4.39
CA GLY A 308 -15.89 -12.94 5.16
C GLY A 308 -16.18 -14.43 5.34
N THR A 309 -17.30 -14.75 5.99
CA THR A 309 -17.76 -16.12 6.16
C THR A 309 -17.97 -16.82 4.81
N ALA A 310 -18.03 -18.15 4.81
CA ALA A 310 -18.30 -18.91 3.59
C ALA A 310 -19.64 -18.52 2.95
N ARG A 311 -20.66 -18.21 3.77
CA ARG A 311 -21.99 -17.78 3.33
C ARG A 311 -21.93 -16.42 2.64
N GLU A 312 -21.34 -15.41 3.27
CA GLU A 312 -21.24 -14.06 2.69
C GLU A 312 -20.40 -14.05 1.40
N ARG A 313 -19.30 -14.83 1.37
CA ARG A 313 -18.48 -14.95 0.14
C ARG A 313 -19.21 -15.64 -1.00
N ARG A 314 -20.17 -16.52 -0.73
CA ARG A 314 -21.05 -17.10 -1.77
C ARG A 314 -22.06 -16.05 -2.24
N ALA A 315 -22.77 -15.40 -1.33
CA ALA A 315 -23.74 -14.36 -1.65
C ALA A 315 -23.11 -13.20 -2.46
N PHE A 316 -21.93 -12.72 -2.05
CA PHE A 316 -21.20 -11.67 -2.76
C PHE A 316 -20.74 -12.10 -4.17
N ARG A 317 -20.41 -13.38 -4.36
CA ARG A 317 -20.08 -13.89 -5.71
C ARG A 317 -21.31 -13.92 -6.60
N SER A 318 -22.46 -14.34 -6.07
CA SER A 318 -23.72 -14.33 -6.80
C SER A 318 -24.10 -12.90 -7.23
N SER A 319 -24.08 -11.92 -6.30
CA SER A 319 -24.44 -10.54 -6.64
C SER A 319 -23.51 -9.90 -7.67
N MET A 320 -22.23 -10.27 -7.67
CA MET A 320 -21.27 -9.78 -8.66
C MET A 320 -21.43 -10.41 -10.05
N SER A 321 -22.15 -11.53 -10.18
CA SER A 321 -22.49 -12.11 -11.48
C SER A 321 -23.36 -11.16 -12.30
N ASP A 322 -24.41 -10.61 -11.67
CA ASP A 322 -25.33 -9.68 -12.33
C ASP A 322 -24.66 -8.36 -12.71
N VAL A 323 -23.87 -7.80 -11.78
CA VAL A 323 -23.08 -6.59 -12.06
C VAL A 323 -22.12 -6.81 -13.22
N SER A 324 -21.48 -7.99 -13.29
CA SER A 324 -20.54 -8.30 -14.37
C SER A 324 -21.24 -8.46 -15.71
N ARG A 325 -22.44 -9.04 -15.73
CA ARG A 325 -23.26 -9.17 -16.94
C ARG A 325 -23.68 -7.80 -17.47
N LEU A 326 -24.27 -6.96 -16.62
CA LEU A 326 -24.69 -5.60 -16.99
C LEU A 326 -23.50 -4.73 -17.42
N HIS A 327 -22.34 -4.88 -16.78
CA HIS A 327 -21.11 -4.19 -17.19
C HIS A 327 -20.64 -4.65 -18.58
N ALA A 328 -20.70 -5.94 -18.88
CA ALA A 328 -20.31 -6.47 -20.18
C ALA A 328 -21.22 -5.94 -21.30
N GLU A 329 -22.53 -5.91 -21.08
CA GLU A 329 -23.52 -5.35 -22.01
C GLU A 329 -23.24 -3.86 -22.29
N ALA A 330 -23.04 -3.06 -21.24
CA ALA A 330 -22.66 -1.65 -21.37
C ALA A 330 -21.30 -1.46 -22.08
N SER A 331 -20.34 -2.34 -21.79
CA SER A 331 -19.01 -2.32 -22.41
C SER A 331 -19.06 -2.58 -23.92
N VAL A 332 -19.94 -3.46 -24.39
CA VAL A 332 -20.12 -3.72 -25.83
C VAL A 332 -20.65 -2.47 -26.53
N ARG A 333 -21.72 -1.87 -25.99
CA ARG A 333 -22.29 -0.61 -26.51
C ARG A 333 -21.26 0.52 -26.54
N PHE A 334 -20.55 0.72 -25.42
CA PHE A 334 -19.55 1.77 -25.28
C PHE A 334 -18.41 1.65 -26.29
N ARG A 335 -17.92 0.43 -26.52
CA ARG A 335 -16.88 0.17 -27.54
C ARG A 335 -17.41 0.29 -28.97
N GLY A 336 -18.71 0.04 -29.18
CA GLY A 336 -19.39 0.23 -30.46
C GLY A 336 -19.71 1.67 -30.82
N GLY A 337 -19.30 2.65 -30.00
CA GLY A 337 -19.45 4.08 -30.28
C GLY A 337 -20.49 4.81 -29.43
N ASP A 338 -21.35 4.07 -28.71
CA ASP A 338 -22.33 4.65 -27.80
C ASP A 338 -21.65 5.19 -26.52
N ARG A 339 -21.22 6.45 -26.55
CA ARG A 339 -20.60 7.11 -25.39
C ARG A 339 -21.58 7.43 -24.27
N SER A 340 -22.89 7.23 -24.48
CA SER A 340 -23.94 7.41 -23.48
C SER A 340 -24.26 6.13 -22.69
N ALA A 341 -23.65 5.00 -23.06
CA ALA A 341 -23.88 3.71 -22.41
C ALA A 341 -23.69 3.81 -20.88
N MET A 342 -24.77 3.52 -20.14
CA MET A 342 -24.76 3.55 -18.68
C MET A 342 -24.11 2.29 -18.12
N PHE A 343 -23.08 2.47 -17.30
CA PHE A 343 -22.44 1.38 -16.58
C PHE A 343 -23.10 1.18 -15.20
N PRO A 344 -23.10 -0.05 -14.66
CA PRO A 344 -23.54 -0.29 -13.28
C PRO A 344 -22.82 0.65 -12.31
N SER A 345 -23.58 1.18 -11.35
CA SER A 345 -23.06 2.14 -10.38
C SER A 345 -21.83 1.60 -9.66
N GLY A 346 -20.80 2.42 -9.47
CA GLY A 346 -19.53 2.00 -8.86
C GLY A 346 -18.60 1.17 -9.77
N THR A 347 -18.94 0.98 -11.03
CA THR A 347 -18.04 0.39 -12.04
C THR A 347 -17.50 1.46 -12.98
N TYR A 348 -16.45 1.12 -13.73
CA TYR A 348 -15.80 2.06 -14.65
C TYR A 348 -15.91 1.56 -16.09
N PRO A 349 -16.10 2.46 -17.07
CA PRO A 349 -16.00 2.12 -18.48
C PRO A 349 -14.64 1.48 -18.79
N PRO A 350 -14.56 0.54 -19.75
CA PRO A 350 -13.28 0.06 -20.22
C PRO A 350 -12.49 1.19 -20.90
N PRO A 351 -11.14 1.16 -20.90
CA PRO A 351 -10.38 2.04 -21.76
C PRO A 351 -10.78 1.78 -23.21
N LEU A 352 -10.97 2.85 -23.98
CA LEU A 352 -11.08 2.74 -25.42
C LEU A 352 -9.68 2.53 -26.00
N PRO A 353 -9.53 1.73 -27.07
CA PRO A 353 -8.31 1.79 -27.86
C PRO A 353 -8.09 3.25 -28.24
N LEU A 354 -6.87 3.76 -28.03
CA LEU A 354 -6.49 4.99 -28.71
C LEU A 354 -6.69 4.71 -30.21
N ALA A 355 -7.46 5.55 -30.89
CA ALA A 355 -7.51 5.49 -32.35
C ALA A 355 -6.06 5.60 -32.83
N VAL A 356 -5.57 4.56 -33.49
CA VAL A 356 -4.20 4.49 -34.02
C VAL A 356 -4.17 5.33 -35.29
#